data_AF-A0A943PIQ8-F1
#
_entry.id   AF-A0A943PIQ8-F1
#
_cell.length_a   1.000
_cell.length_b   1.000
_cell.length_c   1.000
_cell.angle_alpha   90.00
_cell.angle_beta   90.00
_cell.angle_gamma   90.00
#
_symmetry.space_group_name_H-M   'P 1'
#
loop_
_entity.id
_entity.type
_entity.pdbx_description
1 polymer ?
#
loop_
_entity_poly.entity_id
_entity_poly.type
_entity_poly.pdbx_seq_one_letter_code
_entity_poly.pdbx_strand_id
1 'polypeptide(L)'
;MLTNKCVVGKRVLIVALSTIMVGILFWLLMAAAYAIPSTQLTTKANQSRAILKQEGVLWMQNAALTSGAHYDNYTTYHMLNIAVQSVDNPFLDAVSSRLYQGSDPDDGLMHAIAGESNAAYQRYWHGYVTFLRPLLVFFDIKQIRLICQTTFFVLLVAVVARLTMRMRMGGGVFSALFLRAVFVF
;
A
#
# COMPACT_ATOMS: atom_id res chain seq x y z
N MET A 1 -17.01 -9.39 45.00
CA MET A 1 -17.35 -8.46 43.89
C MET A 1 -16.24 -7.44 43.58
N LEU A 2 -15.26 -7.18 44.47
CA LEU A 2 -14.19 -6.18 44.28
C LEU A 2 -13.00 -6.65 43.40
N THR A 3 -12.73 -7.95 43.33
CA THR A 3 -11.61 -8.53 42.58
C THR A 3 -11.76 -8.45 41.06
N ASN A 4 -12.98 -8.56 40.53
CA ASN A 4 -13.21 -8.49 39.07
C ASN A 4 -13.01 -7.09 38.48
N LYS A 5 -13.27 -6.02 39.23
CA LYS A 5 -13.07 -4.63 38.77
C LYS A 5 -11.58 -4.32 38.54
N CYS A 6 -10.69 -4.84 39.40
CA CYS A 6 -9.25 -4.64 39.30
C CYS A 6 -8.65 -5.37 38.08
N VAL A 7 -9.10 -6.61 37.80
CA VAL A 7 -8.66 -7.39 36.63
C VAL A 7 -9.13 -6.77 35.31
N VAL A 8 -10.38 -6.28 35.26
CA VAL A 8 -10.91 -5.59 34.08
C VAL A 8 -10.17 -4.27 33.84
N GLY A 9 -9.89 -3.49 34.89
CA GLY A 9 -9.09 -2.27 34.78
C GLY A 9 -7.68 -2.50 34.23
N LYS A 10 -6.99 -3.55 34.71
CA LYS A 10 -5.66 -3.94 34.19
C LYS A 10 -5.72 -4.36 32.72
N ARG A 11 -6.73 -5.12 32.30
CA ARG A 11 -6.89 -5.54 30.90
C ARG A 11 -7.18 -4.36 29.97
N VAL A 12 -8.06 -3.44 30.39
CA VAL A 12 -8.34 -2.21 29.64
C VAL A 12 -7.09 -1.35 29.50
N LEU A 13 -6.31 -1.20 30.57
CA LEU A 13 -5.05 -0.46 30.54
C LEU A 13 -4.04 -1.10 29.57
N ILE A 14 -3.90 -2.43 29.59
CA ILE A 14 -3.00 -3.13 28.67
C ILE A 14 -3.41 -2.91 27.22
N VAL A 15 -4.72 -3.01 26.91
CA VAL A 15 -5.22 -2.76 25.55
C VAL A 15 -4.96 -1.31 25.13
N ALA A 16 -5.25 -0.34 26.00
CA ALA A 16 -5.02 1.08 25.71
C ALA A 16 -3.53 1.37 25.44
N LEU A 17 -2.64 0.88 26.30
CA LEU A 17 -1.19 1.03 26.12
C LEU A 17 -0.69 0.33 24.85
N SER A 18 -1.21 -0.87 24.56
CA SER A 18 -0.85 -1.62 23.34
C SER A 18 -1.26 -0.86 22.08
N THR A 19 -2.47 -0.27 22.06
CA THR A 19 -2.94 0.53 20.92
C THR A 19 -2.09 1.77 20.71
N ILE A 20 -1.74 2.49 21.79
CA ILE A 20 -0.84 3.66 21.72
C ILE A 20 0.53 3.25 21.18
N MET A 21 1.09 2.15 21.70
CA MET A 21 2.38 1.63 21.28
C MET A 21 2.38 1.24 19.79
N VAL A 22 1.33 0.58 19.30
CA VAL A 22 1.19 0.25 17.87
C VAL A 22 1.04 1.51 17.03
N GLY A 23 0.30 2.53 17.48
CA GLY A 23 0.19 3.81 16.78
C GLY A 23 1.52 4.53 16.66
N ILE A 24 2.30 4.58 17.75
CA ILE A 24 3.65 5.16 17.75
C ILE A 24 4.57 4.36 16.82
N LEU A 25 4.57 3.03 16.91
CA LEU A 25 5.37 2.17 16.05
C LEU A 25 5.05 2.41 14.57
N PHE A 26 3.77 2.51 14.23
CA PHE A 26 3.35 2.72 12.85
C PHE A 26 3.81 4.10 12.33
N TRP A 27 3.68 5.15 13.14
CA TRP A 27 4.19 6.48 12.78
C TRP A 27 5.71 6.49 12.61
N LEU A 28 6.46 5.79 13.47
CA LEU A 28 7.91 5.67 13.35
C LEU A 28 8.33 4.90 12.08
N LEU A 29 7.60 3.85 11.70
CA LEU A 29 7.83 3.13 10.45
C LEU A 29 7.57 4.01 9.22
N MET A 30 6.53 4.84 9.26
CA MET A 30 6.29 5.85 8.23
C MET A 30 7.43 6.87 8.18
N ALA A 31 7.86 7.41 9.31
CA ALA A 31 8.97 8.36 9.37
C ALA A 31 10.27 7.75 8.82
N ALA A 32 10.55 6.47 9.12
CA ALA A 32 11.68 5.75 8.55
C ALA A 32 11.57 5.61 7.02
N ALA A 33 10.37 5.38 6.47
CA ALA A 33 10.16 5.37 5.02
C ALA A 33 10.37 6.75 4.39
N TYR A 34 9.98 7.83 5.08
CA TYR A 34 10.22 9.21 4.64
C TYR A 34 11.67 9.67 4.80
N ALA A 35 12.48 8.97 5.61
CA ALA A 35 13.92 9.22 5.70
C ALA A 35 14.68 8.82 4.43
N ILE A 36 14.06 8.02 3.54
CA ILE A 36 14.60 7.71 2.21
C ILE A 36 14.50 8.97 1.35
N PRO A 37 15.61 9.48 0.79
CA PRO A 37 15.57 10.68 -0.05
C PRO A 37 14.71 10.49 -1.30
N SER A 38 13.89 11.49 -1.64
CA SER A 38 13.04 11.48 -2.84
C SER A 38 13.83 11.28 -4.13
N THR A 39 15.07 11.76 -4.17
CA THR A 39 16.00 11.58 -5.30
C THR A 39 16.27 10.11 -5.65
N GLN A 40 16.21 9.19 -4.68
CA GLN A 40 16.35 7.76 -4.92
C GLN A 40 15.09 7.13 -5.53
N LEU A 41 13.94 7.80 -5.39
CA LEU A 41 12.65 7.31 -5.85
C LEU A 41 12.32 7.79 -7.27
N THR A 42 12.83 8.96 -7.69
CA THR A 42 12.46 9.61 -8.96
C THR A 42 12.72 8.75 -10.19
N THR A 43 13.81 7.99 -10.23
CA THR A 43 14.13 7.12 -11.37
C THR A 43 13.08 6.03 -11.55
N LYS A 44 12.74 5.30 -10.48
CA LYS A 44 11.72 4.24 -10.52
C LYS A 44 10.31 4.78 -10.65
N ALA A 45 10.04 5.96 -10.08
CA ALA A 45 8.78 6.67 -10.28
C ALA A 45 8.59 7.08 -11.75
N ASN A 46 9.63 7.57 -12.43
CA ASN A 46 9.56 7.90 -13.86
C ASN A 46 9.36 6.65 -14.73
N GLN A 47 10.06 5.55 -14.44
CA GLN A 47 9.83 4.26 -15.13
C GLN A 47 8.39 3.78 -14.94
N SER A 48 7.89 3.87 -13.71
CA SER A 48 6.51 3.52 -13.36
C SER A 48 5.49 4.41 -14.07
N ARG A 49 5.75 5.71 -14.15
CA ARG A 49 4.91 6.67 -14.87
C ARG A 49 4.79 6.33 -16.36
N ALA A 50 5.90 5.99 -17.01
CA ALA A 50 5.89 5.58 -18.42
C ALA A 50 5.05 4.32 -18.65
N ILE A 51 5.13 3.36 -17.72
CA ILE A 51 4.29 2.15 -17.72
C ILE A 51 2.81 2.50 -17.58
N LEU A 52 2.46 3.30 -16.57
CA LEU A 52 1.07 3.67 -16.31
C LEU A 52 0.45 4.43 -17.49
N LYS A 53 1.25 5.24 -18.18
CA LYS A 53 0.84 5.96 -19.39
C LYS A 53 0.53 5.03 -20.55
N GLN A 54 1.31 3.95 -20.71
CA GLN A 54 1.04 2.90 -21.70
C GLN A 54 -0.20 2.09 -21.35
N GLU A 55 -0.37 1.77 -20.07
CA GLU A 55 -1.52 1.00 -19.57
C GLU A 55 -2.82 1.82 -19.57
N GLY A 56 -2.73 3.16 -19.54
CA GLY A 56 -3.85 4.09 -19.51
C GLY A 56 -4.62 4.07 -18.18
N VAL A 57 -5.53 5.01 -17.99
CA VAL A 57 -6.46 5.05 -16.85
C VAL A 57 -7.86 4.63 -17.29
N LEU A 58 -8.56 3.91 -16.41
CA LEU A 58 -9.80 3.19 -16.70
C LEU A 58 -10.92 4.09 -17.25
N TRP A 59 -11.02 5.34 -16.78
CA TRP A 59 -12.00 6.32 -17.26
C TRP A 59 -11.62 6.98 -18.59
N MET A 60 -10.37 6.86 -19.03
CA MET A 60 -9.92 7.28 -20.37
C MET A 60 -10.12 6.17 -21.42
N GLN A 61 -10.40 4.94 -21.00
CA GLN A 61 -10.66 3.82 -21.90
C GLN A 61 -12.16 3.65 -22.06
N ASN A 62 -12.64 3.62 -23.30
CA ASN A 62 -14.04 3.36 -23.60
C ASN A 62 -14.48 2.07 -22.91
N ALA A 63 -15.39 2.16 -21.94
CA ALA A 63 -15.89 1.06 -21.12
C ALA A 63 -16.47 -0.13 -21.95
N ALA A 64 -16.73 0.09 -23.24
CA ALA A 64 -17.21 -0.93 -24.18
C ALA A 64 -16.11 -1.77 -24.86
N LEU A 65 -14.82 -1.35 -24.78
CA LEU A 65 -13.71 -1.98 -25.52
C LEU A 65 -12.81 -2.89 -24.66
N THR A 66 -12.98 -2.87 -23.34
CA THR A 66 -12.06 -3.55 -22.40
C THR A 66 -12.77 -4.63 -21.59
N SER A 67 -12.93 -5.80 -22.20
CA SER A 67 -13.35 -7.02 -21.50
C SER A 67 -12.18 -7.58 -20.68
N GLY A 68 -12.19 -7.40 -19.35
CA GLY A 68 -11.21 -8.03 -18.44
C GLY A 68 -10.95 -7.26 -17.14
N ALA A 69 -10.23 -7.88 -16.20
CA ALA A 69 -9.74 -7.22 -15.00
C ALA A 69 -8.66 -6.18 -15.37
N HIS A 70 -8.78 -4.96 -14.86
CA HIS A 70 -7.86 -3.86 -15.13
C HIS A 70 -7.30 -3.29 -13.83
N TYR A 71 -6.07 -2.79 -13.88
CA TYR A 71 -5.46 -2.10 -12.75
C TYR A 71 -6.09 -0.71 -12.55
N ASP A 72 -6.32 -0.35 -11.29
CA ASP A 72 -6.66 1.02 -10.92
C ASP A 72 -5.41 1.92 -10.99
N ASN A 73 -5.12 2.36 -12.21
CA ASN A 73 -3.99 3.24 -12.48
C ASN A 73 -4.18 4.64 -11.91
N TYR A 74 -5.43 5.10 -11.73
CA TYR A 74 -5.71 6.43 -11.19
C TYR A 74 -5.21 6.52 -9.74
N THR A 75 -5.60 5.54 -8.92
CA THR A 75 -5.10 5.45 -7.55
C THR A 75 -3.59 5.21 -7.52
N THR A 76 -3.07 4.40 -8.44
CA THR A 76 -1.63 4.14 -8.52
C THR A 76 -0.82 5.42 -8.78
N TYR A 77 -1.28 6.31 -9.66
CA TYR A 77 -0.66 7.62 -9.88
C TYR A 77 -0.63 8.45 -8.61
N HIS A 78 -1.74 8.54 -7.87
CA HIS A 78 -1.82 9.27 -6.61
C HIS A 78 -0.92 8.68 -5.52
N MET A 79 -0.85 7.35 -5.43
CA MET A 79 0.03 6.67 -4.47
C MET A 79 1.50 6.98 -4.74
N LEU A 80 1.92 6.95 -6.02
CA LEU A 80 3.29 7.31 -6.40
C LEU A 80 3.56 8.81 -6.19
N ASN A 81 2.58 9.67 -6.50
CA ASN A 81 2.67 11.11 -6.31
C ASN A 81 2.97 11.45 -4.85
N ILE A 82 2.23 10.87 -3.90
CA ILE A 82 2.49 11.07 -2.47
C ILE A 82 3.80 10.41 -2.03
N ALA A 83 4.14 9.25 -2.57
CA ALA A 83 5.34 8.50 -2.17
C ALA A 83 6.64 9.23 -2.50
N VAL A 84 6.72 9.93 -3.64
CA VAL A 84 7.93 10.66 -4.06
C VAL A 84 8.10 11.99 -3.35
N GLN A 85 7.07 12.48 -2.66
CA GLN A 85 7.10 13.76 -1.96
C GLN A 85 7.93 13.64 -0.69
N SER A 86 8.80 14.60 -0.44
CA SER A 86 9.54 14.69 0.82
C SER A 86 9.89 16.14 1.11
N VAL A 87 9.82 16.52 2.38
CA VAL A 87 10.41 17.71 2.95
C VAL A 87 11.57 17.28 3.84
N ASP A 88 12.40 18.24 4.26
CA ASP A 88 13.60 17.99 5.04
C ASP A 88 13.34 17.27 6.38
N ASN A 89 12.09 17.13 6.84
CA ASN A 89 11.72 16.49 8.11
C ASN A 89 10.83 15.24 7.94
N PRO A 90 11.41 14.03 8.04
CA PRO A 90 10.69 12.76 7.88
C PRO A 90 9.52 12.53 8.86
N PHE A 91 9.60 13.08 10.07
CA PHE A 91 8.55 12.92 11.07
C PHE A 91 7.28 13.71 10.74
N LEU A 92 7.47 14.91 10.20
CA LEU A 92 6.36 15.73 9.71
C LEU A 92 5.80 15.18 8.40
N ASP A 93 6.66 14.62 7.55
CA ASP A 93 6.21 14.08 6.27
C ASP A 93 5.39 12.81 6.38
N ALA A 94 5.69 12.00 7.39
CA ALA A 94 4.88 10.84 7.76
C ALA A 94 3.40 11.18 8.01
N VAL A 95 3.06 12.45 8.30
CA VAL A 95 1.69 12.90 8.54
C VAL A 95 1.20 13.95 7.53
N SER A 96 2.10 14.60 6.79
CA SER A 96 1.74 15.72 5.90
C SER A 96 1.00 15.28 4.64
N SER A 97 1.33 14.10 4.10
CA SER A 97 0.67 13.51 2.93
C SER A 97 0.57 14.48 1.74
N ARG A 98 1.69 15.18 1.45
CA ARG A 98 1.76 16.15 0.35
C ARG A 98 1.61 15.46 -1.00
N LEU A 99 1.08 16.19 -1.96
CA LEU A 99 0.98 15.79 -3.36
C LEU A 99 0.95 17.02 -4.27
N TYR A 100 1.10 16.77 -5.55
CA TYR A 100 0.79 17.75 -6.58
C TYR A 100 -0.54 17.40 -7.25
N GLN A 101 -1.52 18.27 -7.12
CA GLN A 101 -2.80 18.17 -7.79
C GLN A 101 -2.69 18.85 -9.17
N GLY A 102 -2.48 18.02 -10.19
CA GLY A 102 -2.43 18.43 -11.59
C GLY A 102 -3.79 18.36 -12.28
N SER A 103 -3.80 18.67 -13.57
CA SER A 103 -4.97 18.58 -14.44
C SER A 103 -5.41 17.12 -14.68
N ASP A 104 -4.43 16.22 -14.76
CA ASP A 104 -4.61 14.78 -14.84
C ASP A 104 -3.62 14.03 -13.91
N PRO A 105 -3.76 12.71 -13.73
CA PRO A 105 -2.88 11.95 -12.83
C PRO A 105 -1.41 11.84 -13.29
N ASP A 106 -1.14 11.83 -14.61
CA ASP A 106 0.23 11.81 -15.17
C ASP A 106 0.93 13.15 -14.90
N ASP A 107 0.21 14.25 -15.15
CA ASP A 107 0.62 15.62 -14.86
C ASP A 107 0.95 15.80 -13.37
N GLY A 108 0.04 15.34 -12.49
CA GLY A 108 0.28 15.37 -11.04
C GLY A 108 1.54 14.62 -10.62
N LEU A 109 1.75 13.39 -11.13
CA LEU A 109 2.94 12.62 -10.81
C LEU A 109 4.22 13.23 -11.41
N MET A 110 4.14 13.81 -12.61
CA MET A 110 5.27 14.49 -13.26
C MET A 110 5.80 15.64 -12.38
N HIS A 111 4.93 16.53 -11.93
CA HIS A 111 5.30 17.65 -11.06
C HIS A 111 5.80 17.17 -9.69
N ALA A 112 5.18 16.13 -9.12
CA ALA A 112 5.65 15.53 -7.88
C ALA A 112 7.07 14.96 -7.99
N ILE A 113 7.41 14.31 -9.11
CA ILE A 113 8.76 13.82 -9.38
C ILE A 113 9.76 14.97 -9.53
N ALA A 114 9.33 16.12 -10.04
CA ALA A 114 10.13 17.35 -10.10
C ALA A 114 10.33 18.01 -8.71
N GLY A 115 9.70 17.48 -7.66
CA GLY A 115 9.78 18.01 -6.29
C GLY A 115 8.76 19.10 -5.99
N GLU A 116 7.78 19.30 -6.86
CA GLU A 116 6.74 20.30 -6.65
C GLU A 116 5.57 19.71 -5.85
N SER A 117 4.94 20.54 -5.01
CA SER A 117 3.70 20.20 -4.31
C SER A 117 2.81 21.43 -4.18
N ASN A 118 1.49 21.24 -4.29
CA ASN A 118 0.50 22.33 -4.18
C ASN A 118 -0.70 21.96 -3.30
N ALA A 119 -0.76 20.70 -2.83
CA ALA A 119 -1.87 20.18 -2.04
C ALA A 119 -1.37 19.16 -1.01
N ALA A 120 -2.25 18.79 -0.08
CA ALA A 120 -2.00 17.76 0.92
C ALA A 120 -3.29 16.99 1.22
N TYR A 121 -3.18 15.66 1.30
CA TYR A 121 -4.33 14.78 1.58
C TYR A 121 -4.24 14.14 2.96
N GLN A 122 -4.24 14.99 3.99
CA GLN A 122 -4.10 14.63 5.40
C GLN A 122 -5.28 13.84 5.97
N ARG A 123 -6.44 13.88 5.30
CA ARG A 123 -7.65 13.16 5.74
C ARG A 123 -7.50 11.64 5.66
N TYR A 124 -6.62 11.16 4.79
CA TYR A 124 -6.40 9.74 4.59
C TYR A 124 -5.08 9.31 5.23
N TRP A 125 -5.10 8.13 5.82
CA TRP A 125 -3.93 7.50 6.40
C TRP A 125 -3.11 6.81 5.29
N HIS A 126 -1.99 7.38 4.88
CA HIS A 126 -1.16 6.85 3.78
C HIS A 126 -0.18 5.76 4.22
N GLY A 127 -0.64 4.82 5.06
CA GLY A 127 0.19 3.77 5.65
C GLY A 127 0.88 2.83 4.65
N TYR A 128 0.39 2.77 3.42
CA TYR A 128 1.04 2.02 2.35
C TYR A 128 2.44 2.57 2.02
N VAL A 129 2.71 3.84 2.31
CA VAL A 129 4.01 4.50 2.06
C VAL A 129 5.15 3.80 2.80
N THR A 130 4.87 3.24 3.99
CA THR A 130 5.84 2.41 4.75
C THR A 130 6.45 1.30 3.91
N PHE A 131 5.65 0.69 3.03
CA PHE A 131 6.12 -0.38 2.15
C PHE A 131 6.49 0.16 0.76
N LEU A 132 5.72 1.10 0.23
CA LEU A 132 5.87 1.60 -1.13
C LEU A 132 7.20 2.32 -1.34
N ARG A 133 7.61 3.23 -0.43
CA ARG A 133 8.88 3.97 -0.61
C ARG A 133 10.10 3.05 -0.63
N PRO A 134 10.31 2.14 0.34
CA PRO A 134 11.43 1.19 0.29
C PRO A 134 11.43 0.33 -0.97
N LEU A 135 10.26 -0.16 -1.40
CA LEU A 135 10.17 -0.96 -2.63
C LEU A 135 10.50 -0.13 -3.87
N LEU A 136 10.04 1.12 -3.93
CA LEU A 136 10.26 2.02 -5.05
C LEU A 136 11.73 2.46 -5.19
N VAL A 137 12.58 2.24 -4.19
CA VAL A 137 14.04 2.40 -4.36
C VAL A 137 14.59 1.39 -5.38
N PHE A 138 14.05 0.17 -5.40
CA PHE A 138 14.61 -0.94 -6.17
C PHE A 138 13.75 -1.32 -7.37
N PHE A 139 12.44 -1.13 -7.28
CA PHE A 139 11.45 -1.73 -8.16
C PHE A 139 10.57 -0.68 -8.83
N ASP A 140 10.17 -0.94 -10.08
CA ASP A 140 9.10 -0.19 -10.74
C ASP A 140 7.72 -0.75 -10.36
N ILE A 141 6.64 -0.09 -10.80
CA ILE A 141 5.28 -0.46 -10.44
C ILE A 141 4.86 -1.87 -10.88
N LYS A 142 5.37 -2.39 -12.01
CA LYS A 142 5.05 -3.76 -12.43
C LYS A 142 5.64 -4.77 -11.47
N GLN A 143 6.90 -4.56 -11.09
CA GLN A 143 7.60 -5.41 -10.13
C GLN A 143 6.94 -5.33 -8.74
N ILE A 144 6.57 -4.13 -8.29
CA ILE A 144 5.85 -3.94 -7.02
C ILE A 144 4.51 -4.68 -7.02
N ARG A 145 3.73 -4.57 -8.10
CA ARG A 145 2.47 -5.31 -8.26
C ARG A 145 2.68 -6.82 -8.17
N LEU A 146 3.70 -7.35 -8.85
CA LEU A 146 4.03 -8.77 -8.80
C LEU A 146 4.39 -9.24 -7.38
N ILE A 147 5.19 -8.45 -6.65
CA ILE A 147 5.53 -8.73 -5.25
C ILE A 147 4.26 -8.76 -4.38
N CYS A 148 3.37 -7.77 -4.53
CA CYS A 148 2.13 -7.69 -3.78
C CYS A 148 1.20 -8.88 -4.08
N GLN A 149 1.03 -9.24 -5.36
CA GLN A 149 0.22 -10.38 -5.77
C GLN A 149 0.79 -11.69 -5.24
N THR A 150 2.10 -11.91 -5.40
CA THR A 150 2.78 -13.11 -4.89
C THR A 150 2.62 -13.21 -3.38
N THR A 151 2.85 -12.12 -2.66
CA THR A 151 2.69 -12.07 -1.19
C THR A 151 1.25 -12.39 -0.78
N PHE A 152 0.28 -11.80 -1.47
CA PHE A 152 -1.14 -12.07 -1.23
C PHE A 152 -1.48 -13.55 -1.40
N PHE A 153 -1.05 -14.17 -2.50
CA PHE A 153 -1.32 -15.59 -2.74
C PHE A 153 -0.61 -16.51 -1.75
N VAL A 154 0.64 -16.21 -1.37
CA VAL A 154 1.36 -16.98 -0.35
C VAL A 154 0.63 -16.91 1.00
N LEU A 155 0.20 -15.72 1.41
CA LEU A 155 -0.56 -15.55 2.65
C LEU A 155 -1.92 -16.25 2.58
N LEU A 156 -2.61 -16.18 1.43
CA LEU A 156 -3.87 -16.86 1.22
C LEU A 156 -3.70 -18.39 1.34
N VAL A 157 -2.68 -18.97 0.71
CA VAL A 157 -2.33 -20.40 0.87
C VAL A 157 -2.07 -20.72 2.33
N ALA A 158 -1.28 -19.91 3.03
CA ALA A 158 -0.96 -20.14 4.42
C ALA A 158 -2.22 -20.12 5.31
N VAL A 159 -3.13 -19.16 5.08
CA VAL A 159 -4.42 -19.10 5.80
C VAL A 159 -5.28 -20.33 5.50
N VAL A 160 -5.45 -20.70 4.23
CA VAL A 160 -6.24 -21.88 3.83
C VAL A 160 -5.65 -23.17 4.39
N ALA A 161 -4.32 -23.33 4.37
CA ALA A 161 -3.63 -24.47 4.96
C ALA A 161 -3.85 -24.56 6.47
N ARG A 162 -3.78 -23.43 7.18
CA ARG A 162 -4.04 -23.38 8.63
C ARG A 162 -5.50 -23.70 8.97
N LEU A 163 -6.44 -23.22 8.16
CA LEU A 163 -7.87 -23.49 8.34
C LEU A 163 -8.21 -24.97 8.08
N THR A 164 -7.67 -25.56 7.02
CA THR A 164 -7.90 -26.99 6.71
C THR A 164 -7.32 -27.91 7.78
N MET A 165 -6.11 -27.63 8.28
CA MET A 165 -5.53 -28.35 9.42
C MET A 165 -6.38 -28.23 10.69
N ARG A 166 -6.97 -27.06 10.96
CA ARG A 166 -7.83 -26.82 12.13
C ARG A 166 -9.19 -27.52 12.03
N MET A 167 -9.79 -27.57 10.84
CA MET A 167 -11.15 -28.10 10.65
C MET A 167 -11.20 -29.63 10.48
N ARG A 168 -10.04 -30.33 10.45
CA ARG A 168 -9.93 -31.79 10.16
C ARG A 168 -10.64 -32.21 8.85
N MET A 169 -10.93 -31.25 7.95
CA MET A 169 -11.42 -31.54 6.61
C MET A 169 -10.21 -32.00 5.80
N GLY A 170 -10.27 -33.23 5.25
CA GLY A 170 -9.20 -33.75 4.40
C GLY A 170 -8.85 -32.73 3.32
N GLY A 171 -7.58 -32.32 3.26
CA GLY A 171 -7.10 -31.16 2.48
C GLY A 171 -7.30 -31.24 0.96
N GLY A 172 -7.95 -32.29 0.44
CA GLY A 172 -8.20 -32.53 -0.98
C GLY A 172 -9.27 -31.62 -1.61
N VAL A 173 -10.28 -31.16 -0.87
CA VAL A 173 -11.38 -30.37 -1.46
C VAL A 173 -10.97 -28.92 -1.74
N PHE A 174 -10.14 -28.32 -0.86
CA PHE A 174 -9.70 -26.93 -1.02
C PHE A 174 -8.49 -26.77 -1.94
N SER A 175 -7.60 -27.77 -2.00
CA SER A 175 -6.46 -27.77 -2.93
C SER A 175 -6.91 -27.83 -4.40
N ALA A 176 -8.00 -28.55 -4.70
CA ALA A 176 -8.59 -28.61 -6.04
C ALA A 176 -9.19 -27.26 -6.50
N LEU A 177 -9.83 -26.51 -5.58
CA LEU A 177 -10.34 -25.16 -5.88
C LEU A 177 -9.20 -24.14 -6.04
N PHE A 178 -8.12 -24.29 -5.27
CA PHE A 178 -6.97 -23.40 -5.31
C PHE A 178 -6.17 -23.51 -6.61
N LEU A 179 -5.91 -24.72 -7.10
CA LEU A 179 -5.27 -24.94 -8.40
C LEU A 179 -6.07 -24.28 -9.53
N ARG A 180 -7.40 -24.33 -9.48
CA ARG A 180 -8.24 -23.71 -10.51
C ARG A 180 -8.22 -22.19 -10.48
N ALA A 181 -8.03 -21.56 -9.31
CA ALA A 181 -7.97 -20.10 -9.19
C ALA A 181 -6.61 -19.52 -9.62
N VAL A 182 -5.51 -20.26 -9.40
CA VAL A 182 -4.16 -19.83 -9.80
C VAL A 182 -3.96 -19.85 -11.32
N PHE A 183 -4.71 -20.66 -12.06
CA PHE A 183 -4.64 -20.72 -13.53
C PHE A 183 -5.63 -19.78 -14.26
N VAL A 184 -6.38 -18.95 -13.53
CA VAL A 184 -7.43 -18.07 -14.11
C VAL A 184 -7.05 -16.57 -14.05
N PHE A 185 -5.90 -16.23 -13.46
CA PHE A 185 -5.31 -14.89 -13.45
C PHE A 185 -3.95 -14.89 -14.14
#